data_AF-A0A350I9U6-F1
#
_entry.id   AF-A0A350I9U6-F1
#
_cell.length_a   1.000
_cell.length_b   1.000
_cell.length_c   1.000
_cell.angle_alpha   90.00
_cell.angle_beta   90.00
_cell.angle_gamma   90.00
#
_symmetry.space_group_name_H-M   'P 1'
#
loop_
_entity.id
_entity.type
_entity.pdbx_description
1 polymer ?
#
loop_
_entity_poly.entity_id
_entity_poly.type
_entity_poly.pdbx_seq_one_letter_code
_entity_poly.pdbx_strand_id
1 'polypeptide(L)'
;WTEEETAISVTYTPWLRELNLNDIYLAYLTGYKKIDGLQTVGFGLRFFSLGEISFTDNDGVSTGSGKPREFELSGAYARKLSDKLSAGLTAKYVYSNLASGQMAGGLDISSANAFAADFSLTYRSKGKTGGYKSEFAMGLALTNIGSKVSYTNQAVKDFLPANFGLGSALKLELDEFNTVEFGLDINKLMVPTPVASLLSDGTNNPVYDNENGNGTGDGIADFRQKSLFSGVFGSFSDAQGGFSEELKEFSYSLGGEYWYDKQFAVRAGYYYENAIKGDRQFLTLGIGLKYNVFGIDLSYLVPTSNQRNPLDNTLRFGLIFDFASYQTQNAVDE
;
A
#
# COMPACT_ATOMS: atom_id res chain seq x y z
N TRP A 1 1.06 11.72 -17.10
CA TRP A 1 0.08 12.83 -17.13
C TRP A 1 0.36 13.91 -16.09
N THR A 2 1.53 13.88 -15.43
CA THR A 2 1.93 14.91 -14.48
C THR A 2 2.00 16.27 -15.18
N GLU A 3 1.71 17.36 -14.46
CA GLU A 3 1.81 18.73 -14.98
C GLU A 3 3.25 19.24 -14.86
N GLU A 4 3.87 19.02 -13.70
CA GLU A 4 5.25 19.43 -13.42
C GLU A 4 6.28 18.51 -14.09
N GLU A 5 7.46 19.04 -14.43
CA GLU A 5 8.54 18.25 -15.03
C GLU A 5 9.25 17.36 -14.01
N THR A 6 9.48 17.88 -12.82
CA THR A 6 10.18 17.19 -11.74
C THR A 6 9.57 17.57 -10.40
N ALA A 7 9.36 16.58 -9.54
CA ALA A 7 8.95 16.83 -8.16
C ALA A 7 9.60 15.80 -7.22
N ILE A 8 9.77 16.20 -5.97
CA ILE A 8 10.18 15.34 -4.86
C ILE A 8 9.15 15.47 -3.75
N SER A 9 8.81 14.37 -3.09
CA SER A 9 7.91 14.35 -1.95
C SER A 9 8.50 13.55 -0.80
N VAL A 10 8.29 14.04 0.41
CA VAL A 10 8.57 13.35 1.65
C VAL A 10 7.29 13.21 2.44
N THR A 11 7.00 12.00 2.91
CA THR A 11 5.90 11.74 3.85
C THR A 11 6.45 11.14 5.13
N TYR A 12 5.92 11.58 6.26
CA TYR A 12 6.24 11.06 7.58
C TYR A 12 4.94 10.72 8.32
N THR A 13 4.87 9.49 8.82
CA THR A 13 3.74 8.97 9.59
C THR A 13 4.27 8.38 10.90
N PRO A 14 4.15 9.08 12.04
CA PRO A 14 4.36 8.45 13.33
C PRO A 14 3.31 7.35 13.53
N TRP A 15 3.68 6.21 14.12
CA TRP A 15 2.77 5.09 14.32
C TRP A 15 2.65 4.77 15.81
N LEU A 16 1.48 4.26 16.23
CA LEU A 16 1.22 3.82 17.62
C LEU A 16 1.46 4.88 18.70
N ARG A 17 1.25 6.16 18.40
CA ARG A 17 1.44 7.25 19.36
C ARG A 17 0.56 7.15 20.61
N GLU A 18 -0.61 6.52 20.51
CA GLU A 18 -1.46 6.28 21.68
C GLU A 18 -0.81 5.37 22.73
N LEU A 19 0.12 4.51 22.32
CA LEU A 19 0.90 3.66 23.21
C LEU A 19 2.13 4.38 23.78
N ASN A 20 2.24 5.70 23.56
CA ASN A 20 3.37 6.53 23.96
C ASN A 20 4.72 6.08 23.35
N LEU A 21 4.66 5.42 22.20
CA LEU A 21 5.82 5.01 21.40
C LEU A 21 6.16 6.14 20.43
N ASN A 22 7.41 6.63 20.49
CA ASN A 22 7.87 7.79 19.71
C ASN A 22 8.89 7.43 18.63
N ASP A 23 9.33 6.18 18.61
CA ASP A 23 10.39 5.62 17.78
C ASP A 23 9.86 4.68 16.67
N ILE A 24 8.54 4.49 16.62
CA ILE A 24 7.85 3.77 15.55
C ILE A 24 7.31 4.76 14.53
N TYR A 25 7.77 4.67 13.29
CA TYR A 25 7.36 5.58 12.22
C TYR A 25 7.61 5.00 10.84
N LEU A 26 6.84 5.51 9.88
CA LEU A 26 7.02 5.30 8.46
C LEU A 26 7.48 6.61 7.81
N ALA A 27 8.58 6.56 7.05
CA ALA A 27 9.06 7.63 6.21
C ALA A 27 9.05 7.18 4.74
N TYR A 28 8.66 8.07 3.84
CA TYR A 28 8.64 7.78 2.42
C TYR A 28 9.16 8.96 1.63
N LEU A 29 10.28 8.77 0.92
CA LEU A 29 10.84 9.72 -0.03
C LEU A 29 10.52 9.23 -1.43
N THR A 30 9.96 10.09 -2.27
CA THR A 30 9.69 9.79 -3.67
C THR A 30 10.09 10.96 -4.54
N GLY A 31 10.35 10.67 -5.80
CA GLY A 31 10.43 11.72 -6.79
C GLY A 31 10.24 11.16 -8.19
N TYR A 32 9.94 12.05 -9.11
CA TYR A 32 9.83 11.72 -10.52
C TYR A 32 10.44 12.80 -11.38
N LYS A 33 10.81 12.42 -12.59
CA LYS A 33 11.26 13.32 -13.65
C LYS A 33 10.67 12.87 -14.98
N LYS A 34 10.02 13.79 -15.68
CA LYS A 34 9.66 13.60 -17.08
C LYS A 34 10.92 13.62 -17.93
N ILE A 35 11.09 12.61 -18.76
CA ILE A 35 12.15 12.58 -19.76
C ILE A 35 11.70 13.37 -20.98
N ASP A 36 10.46 13.15 -21.41
CA ASP A 36 9.82 13.83 -22.52
C ASP A 36 8.29 13.86 -22.31
N GLY A 37 7.52 14.28 -23.33
CA GLY A 37 6.06 14.34 -23.26
C GLY A 37 5.34 12.99 -23.14
N LEU A 38 6.06 11.88 -23.35
CA LEU A 38 5.56 10.50 -23.36
C LEU A 38 6.11 9.66 -22.20
N GLN A 39 7.26 10.00 -21.61
CA GLN A 39 8.02 9.15 -20.71
C GLN A 39 8.32 9.84 -19.38
N THR A 40 8.26 9.07 -18.30
CA THR A 40 8.58 9.54 -16.94
C THR A 40 9.30 8.44 -16.20
N VAL A 41 10.36 8.81 -15.47
CA VAL A 41 11.03 7.93 -14.53
C VAL A 41 10.76 8.40 -13.10
N GLY A 42 10.74 7.47 -12.17
CA GLY A 42 10.54 7.75 -10.76
C GLY A 42 11.44 6.91 -9.88
N PHE A 43 11.64 7.38 -8.66
CA PHE A 43 12.31 6.65 -7.61
C PHE A 43 11.49 6.72 -6.32
N GLY A 44 11.67 5.73 -5.46
CA GLY A 44 11.08 5.70 -4.13
C GLY A 44 12.00 5.04 -3.11
N LEU A 45 11.99 5.57 -1.90
CA LEU A 45 12.62 4.98 -0.71
C LEU A 45 11.60 5.02 0.42
N ARG A 46 11.08 3.86 0.80
CA ARG A 46 10.25 3.70 2.00
C ARG A 46 11.10 3.14 3.11
N PHE A 47 10.94 3.69 4.31
CA PHE A 47 11.62 3.24 5.51
C PHE A 47 10.62 3.09 6.64
N PHE A 48 10.64 1.95 7.31
CA PHE A 48 9.78 1.67 8.44
C PHE A 48 10.64 1.31 9.66
N SER A 49 10.49 2.10 10.73
CA SER A 49 11.11 1.85 12.04
C SER A 49 10.08 1.21 12.96
N LEU A 50 10.44 0.10 13.59
CA LEU A 50 9.64 -0.53 14.65
C LEU A 50 10.09 -0.11 16.06
N GLY A 51 10.97 0.88 16.16
CA GLY A 51 11.50 1.34 17.44
C GLY A 51 12.55 0.41 18.03
N GLU A 52 12.81 0.57 19.32
CA GLU A 52 13.68 -0.32 20.09
C GLU A 52 12.87 -1.38 20.82
N ILE A 53 13.18 -2.65 20.55
CA ILE A 53 12.54 -3.80 21.20
C ILE A 53 13.56 -4.44 22.14
N SER A 54 13.16 -4.64 23.40
CA SER A 54 13.92 -5.47 24.34
C SER A 54 13.53 -6.92 24.16
N PHE A 55 14.52 -7.79 23.96
CA PHE A 55 14.32 -9.23 23.87
C PHE A 55 14.48 -9.87 25.25
N THR A 56 13.67 -10.90 25.50
CA THR A 56 13.70 -11.69 26.73
C THR A 56 13.63 -13.17 26.42
N ASP A 57 14.22 -13.99 27.26
CA ASP A 57 14.02 -15.45 27.24
C ASP A 57 12.68 -15.85 27.89
N ASN A 58 12.43 -17.16 27.96
CA ASN A 58 11.20 -17.72 28.52
C ASN A 58 11.04 -17.46 30.04
N ASP A 59 12.14 -17.15 30.73
CA ASP A 59 12.16 -16.83 32.16
C ASP A 59 12.06 -15.30 32.38
N GLY A 60 11.91 -14.52 31.30
CA GLY A 60 11.81 -13.06 31.33
C GLY A 60 13.14 -12.34 31.51
N VAL A 61 14.28 -13.05 31.39
CA VAL A 61 15.61 -12.45 31.48
C VAL A 61 15.95 -11.80 30.15
N SER A 62 16.45 -10.57 30.19
CA SER A 62 16.80 -9.84 28.97
C SER A 62 17.96 -10.51 28.21
N THR A 63 17.75 -10.73 26.91
CA THR A 63 18.76 -11.25 25.97
C THR A 63 19.36 -10.15 25.09
N GLY A 64 19.06 -8.88 25.40
CA GLY A 64 19.53 -7.70 24.67
C GLY A 64 18.39 -6.84 24.13
N SER A 65 18.73 -5.84 23.31
CA SER A 65 17.75 -5.03 22.56
C SER A 65 18.11 -4.99 21.07
N GLY A 66 17.09 -4.81 20.23
CA GLY A 66 17.22 -4.67 18.79
C GLY A 66 16.44 -3.47 18.27
N LYS A 67 16.81 -3.00 17.09
CA LYS A 67 16.11 -1.92 16.38
C LYS A 67 15.59 -2.45 15.05
N PRO A 68 14.41 -3.07 15.05
CA PRO A 68 13.88 -3.65 13.83
C PRO A 68 13.52 -2.56 12.83
N ARG A 69 13.85 -2.82 11.58
CA ARG A 69 13.66 -1.86 10.50
C ARG A 69 13.48 -2.54 9.17
N GLU A 70 12.71 -1.89 8.33
CA GLU A 70 12.49 -2.31 6.95
C GLU A 70 12.75 -1.14 6.02
N PHE A 71 13.22 -1.43 4.82
CA PHE A 71 13.25 -0.45 3.74
C PHE A 71 12.90 -1.07 2.39
N GLU A 72 12.30 -0.26 1.54
CA GLU A 72 12.00 -0.57 0.15
C GLU A 72 12.67 0.49 -0.73
N LEU A 73 13.47 0.05 -1.69
CA LEU A 73 13.99 0.87 -2.78
C LEU A 73 13.22 0.53 -4.05
N SER A 74 12.72 1.55 -4.75
CA SER A 74 11.96 1.36 -5.97
C SER A 74 12.41 2.30 -7.09
N GLY A 75 12.35 1.77 -8.31
CA GLY A 75 12.56 2.51 -9.55
C GLY A 75 11.40 2.26 -10.49
N ALA A 76 10.80 3.33 -11.00
CA ALA A 76 9.62 3.28 -11.84
C ALA A 76 9.88 3.89 -13.22
N TYR A 77 9.24 3.33 -14.23
CA TYR A 77 9.17 3.88 -15.58
C TYR A 77 7.72 3.86 -16.05
N ALA A 78 7.23 5.00 -16.53
CA ALA A 78 5.89 5.14 -17.06
C ALA A 78 5.94 5.75 -18.46
N ARG A 79 5.05 5.26 -19.33
CA ARG A 79 4.93 5.71 -20.72
C ARG A 79 3.48 5.93 -21.12
N LYS A 80 3.21 7.02 -21.82
CA LYS A 80 1.97 7.23 -22.58
C LYS A 80 1.97 6.33 -23.81
N LEU A 81 0.96 5.49 -23.93
CA LEU A 81 0.70 4.62 -25.07
C LEU A 81 -0.21 5.30 -26.10
N SER A 82 -1.04 6.24 -25.66
CA SER A 82 -1.86 7.12 -26.49
C SER A 82 -2.18 8.42 -25.74
N ASP A 83 -2.99 9.29 -26.35
CA ASP A 83 -3.52 10.50 -25.72
C ASP A 83 -4.49 10.24 -24.56
N LYS A 84 -4.83 8.98 -24.29
CA LYS A 84 -5.72 8.61 -23.19
C LYS A 84 -5.16 7.49 -22.32
N LEU A 85 -4.26 6.67 -22.84
CA LEU A 85 -3.76 5.48 -22.14
C LEU A 85 -2.28 5.64 -21.78
N SER A 86 -1.92 5.30 -20.55
CA SER A 86 -0.54 5.14 -20.10
C SER A 86 -0.33 3.83 -19.36
N ALA A 87 0.89 3.32 -19.40
CA ALA A 87 1.32 2.14 -18.66
C ALA A 87 2.54 2.48 -17.79
N GLY A 88 2.70 1.77 -16.68
CA GLY A 88 3.82 1.88 -15.77
C GLY A 88 4.38 0.53 -15.37
N LEU A 89 5.69 0.49 -15.15
CA LEU A 89 6.42 -0.63 -14.57
C LEU A 89 7.30 -0.12 -13.43
N THR A 90 7.30 -0.84 -12.31
CA THR A 90 8.14 -0.52 -11.16
C THR A 90 8.92 -1.75 -10.75
N ALA A 91 10.22 -1.61 -10.53
CA ALA A 91 11.04 -2.62 -9.89
C ALA A 91 11.31 -2.22 -8.43
N LYS A 92 11.30 -3.20 -7.52
CA LYS A 92 11.47 -2.99 -6.08
C LYS A 92 12.48 -3.96 -5.51
N TYR A 93 13.28 -3.47 -4.57
CA TYR A 93 14.06 -4.26 -3.64
C TYR A 93 13.58 -3.95 -2.22
N VAL A 94 13.30 -5.00 -1.45
CA VAL A 94 12.83 -4.93 -0.07
C VAL A 94 13.85 -5.60 0.83
N TYR A 95 14.18 -4.93 1.92
CA TYR A 95 14.98 -5.46 3.01
C TYR A 95 14.19 -5.33 4.30
N SER A 96 14.14 -6.39 5.10
CA SER A 96 13.54 -6.37 6.43
C SER A 96 14.44 -7.04 7.44
N ASN A 97 14.65 -6.38 8.57
CA ASN A 97 15.30 -6.97 9.73
C ASN A 97 14.39 -6.79 10.94
N LEU A 98 13.76 -7.90 11.36
CA LEU A 98 12.85 -7.92 12.50
C LEU A 98 13.56 -8.21 13.83
N ALA A 99 14.48 -9.18 13.85
CA ALA A 99 15.19 -9.57 15.07
C ALA A 99 16.47 -10.34 14.73
N SER A 100 17.23 -9.91 13.72
CA SER A 100 18.41 -10.64 13.26
C SER A 100 19.42 -10.86 14.39
N GLY A 101 19.92 -12.08 14.51
CA GLY A 101 20.84 -12.50 15.56
C GLY A 101 20.16 -12.96 16.85
N GLN A 102 18.82 -12.92 16.93
CA GLN A 102 18.05 -13.62 17.96
C GLN A 102 17.72 -15.04 17.50
N MET A 103 17.35 -15.89 18.46
CA MET A 103 16.81 -17.22 18.19
C MET A 103 15.33 -17.29 18.57
N ALA A 104 14.51 -17.88 17.70
CA ALA A 104 13.12 -18.23 18.02
C ALA A 104 12.89 -19.71 17.74
N GLY A 105 12.43 -20.46 18.74
CA GLY A 105 12.19 -21.91 18.59
C GLY A 105 13.42 -22.72 18.19
N GLY A 106 14.63 -22.27 18.58
CA GLY A 106 15.89 -22.93 18.23
C GLY A 106 16.43 -22.59 16.83
N LEU A 107 15.80 -21.66 16.12
CA LEU A 107 16.21 -21.20 14.79
C LEU A 107 16.78 -19.79 14.86
N ASP A 108 17.90 -19.59 14.17
CA ASP A 108 18.49 -18.26 13.99
C ASP A 108 17.60 -17.40 13.11
N ILE A 109 17.26 -16.21 13.62
CA ILE A 109 16.56 -15.19 12.87
C ILE A 109 17.57 -14.41 12.04
N SER A 110 17.32 -14.31 10.74
CA SER A 110 18.09 -13.54 9.77
C SER A 110 17.24 -12.46 9.11
N SER A 111 17.89 -11.48 8.50
CA SER A 111 17.20 -10.45 7.72
C SER A 111 16.63 -11.03 6.43
N ALA A 112 15.40 -10.65 6.08
CA ALA A 112 14.76 -11.01 4.82
C ALA A 112 15.11 -10.03 3.70
N ASN A 113 15.24 -10.55 2.49
CA ASN A 113 15.44 -9.80 1.26
C ASN A 113 14.42 -10.24 0.22
N ALA A 114 13.88 -9.31 -0.56
CA ALA A 114 12.92 -9.61 -1.61
C ALA A 114 13.10 -8.69 -2.82
N PHE A 115 12.72 -9.19 -3.99
CA PHE A 115 12.55 -8.40 -5.20
C PHE A 115 11.11 -8.51 -5.67
N ALA A 116 10.55 -7.42 -6.15
CA ALA A 116 9.20 -7.38 -6.69
C ALA A 116 9.08 -6.47 -7.90
N ALA A 117 8.02 -6.69 -8.67
CA ALA A 117 7.62 -5.84 -9.77
C ALA A 117 6.15 -5.41 -9.63
N ASP A 118 5.87 -4.20 -10.09
CA ASP A 118 4.52 -3.69 -10.28
C ASP A 118 4.26 -3.42 -11.76
N PHE A 119 3.00 -3.55 -12.15
CA PHE A 119 2.48 -3.12 -13.44
C PHE A 119 1.23 -2.25 -13.21
N SER A 120 1.12 -1.16 -13.96
CA SER A 120 -0.06 -0.29 -13.91
C SER A 120 -0.51 0.15 -15.29
N LEU A 121 -1.82 0.37 -15.41
CA LEU A 121 -2.46 0.98 -16.56
C LEU A 121 -3.35 2.11 -16.08
N THR A 122 -3.39 3.20 -16.85
CA THR A 122 -4.24 4.34 -16.55
C THR A 122 -4.87 4.85 -17.84
N TYR A 123 -6.19 4.94 -17.85
CA TYR A 123 -6.98 5.58 -18.88
C TYR A 123 -7.51 6.91 -18.36
N ARG A 124 -7.36 7.99 -19.13
CA ARG A 124 -7.88 9.32 -18.82
C ARG A 124 -8.59 9.90 -20.03
N SER A 125 -9.78 10.46 -19.81
CA SER A 125 -10.55 11.14 -20.86
C SER A 125 -11.16 12.42 -20.33
N LYS A 126 -10.92 13.52 -21.05
CA LYS A 126 -11.58 14.79 -20.83
C LYS A 126 -12.93 14.83 -21.55
N GLY A 127 -13.89 15.56 -20.99
CA GLY A 127 -15.23 15.65 -21.52
C GLY A 127 -16.06 16.75 -20.85
N LYS A 128 -17.38 16.59 -20.93
CA LYS A 128 -18.33 17.42 -20.18
C LYS A 128 -19.33 16.51 -19.47
N THR A 129 -19.60 16.79 -18.20
CA THR A 129 -20.55 16.04 -17.38
C THR A 129 -21.40 17.03 -16.60
N GLY A 130 -22.72 16.98 -16.74
CA GLY A 130 -23.63 17.89 -16.05
C GLY A 130 -23.42 19.38 -16.40
N GLY A 131 -22.88 19.69 -17.57
CA GLY A 131 -22.55 21.05 -18.01
C GLY A 131 -21.15 21.54 -17.64
N TYR A 132 -20.47 20.86 -16.72
CA TYR A 132 -19.11 21.18 -16.29
C TYR A 132 -18.06 20.50 -17.18
N LYS A 133 -16.87 21.10 -17.29
CA LYS A 133 -15.71 20.38 -17.83
C LYS A 133 -15.37 19.26 -16.86
N SER A 134 -15.13 18.07 -17.39
CA SER A 134 -14.87 16.90 -16.58
C SER A 134 -13.68 16.11 -17.08
N GLU A 135 -13.03 15.40 -16.17
CA GLU A 135 -12.00 14.43 -16.48
C GLU A 135 -12.35 13.12 -15.77
N PHE A 136 -12.52 12.07 -16.55
CA PHE A 136 -12.74 10.72 -16.06
C PHE A 136 -11.44 9.93 -16.14
N ALA A 137 -11.09 9.25 -15.06
CA ALA A 137 -9.94 8.38 -14.99
C ALA A 137 -10.36 6.96 -14.58
N MET A 138 -9.69 5.96 -15.14
CA MET A 138 -9.72 4.58 -14.66
C MET A 138 -8.29 4.07 -14.53
N GLY A 139 -8.02 3.29 -13.49
CA GLY A 139 -6.70 2.73 -13.21
C GLY A 139 -6.79 1.25 -12.89
N LEU A 140 -5.80 0.49 -13.34
CA LEU A 140 -5.56 -0.88 -12.93
C LEU A 140 -4.13 -0.99 -12.43
N ALA A 141 -3.92 -1.69 -11.33
CA ALA A 141 -2.60 -1.95 -10.77
C ALA A 141 -2.46 -3.40 -10.31
N LEU A 142 -1.35 -4.03 -10.68
CA LEU A 142 -0.85 -5.27 -10.11
C LEU A 142 0.44 -4.93 -9.38
N THR A 143 0.48 -5.09 -8.07
CA THR A 143 1.59 -4.61 -7.23
C THR A 143 2.19 -5.73 -6.41
N ASN A 144 3.47 -5.59 -6.06
CA ASN A 144 4.25 -6.48 -5.20
C ASN A 144 4.34 -7.93 -5.68
N ILE A 145 4.29 -8.18 -6.99
CA ILE A 145 4.50 -9.52 -7.55
C ILE A 145 6.01 -9.81 -7.49
N GLY A 146 6.44 -10.73 -6.63
CA GLY A 146 7.86 -10.89 -6.35
C GLY A 146 8.25 -12.15 -5.60
N SER A 147 9.54 -12.27 -5.30
CA SER A 147 10.10 -13.40 -4.56
C SER A 147 9.45 -13.54 -3.18
N LYS A 148 9.26 -14.78 -2.71
CA LYS A 148 8.87 -15.05 -1.32
C LYS A 148 10.00 -14.70 -0.34
N VAL A 149 9.64 -14.37 0.89
CA VAL A 149 10.55 -13.95 1.96
C VAL A 149 10.61 -14.98 3.09
N SER A 150 11.75 -15.07 3.78
CA SER A 150 11.87 -15.82 5.04
C SER A 150 12.83 -15.09 5.97
N TYR A 151 12.57 -15.21 7.26
CA TYR A 151 13.40 -14.66 8.35
C TYR A 151 14.21 -15.74 9.06
N THR A 152 14.20 -16.97 8.55
CA THR A 152 14.98 -18.08 9.10
C THR A 152 15.67 -18.82 7.96
N ASN A 153 16.67 -19.63 8.29
CA ASN A 153 17.37 -20.45 7.29
C ASN A 153 16.56 -21.70 6.85
N GLN A 154 15.26 -21.78 7.18
CA GLN A 154 14.38 -22.88 6.79
C GLN A 154 13.70 -22.66 5.43
N ALA A 155 13.05 -23.72 4.93
CA ALA A 155 12.32 -23.72 3.66
C ALA A 155 10.99 -22.95 3.70
N VAL A 156 10.48 -22.59 4.88
CA VAL A 156 9.22 -21.85 5.01
C VAL A 156 9.42 -20.42 4.52
N LYS A 157 8.71 -20.07 3.44
CA LYS A 157 8.74 -18.73 2.85
C LYS A 157 7.32 -18.19 2.71
N ASP A 158 7.13 -16.93 3.07
CA ASP A 158 5.87 -16.22 2.95
C ASP A 158 5.82 -15.42 1.66
N PHE A 159 4.62 -15.28 1.10
CA PHE A 159 4.39 -14.44 -0.07
C PHE A 159 4.54 -12.96 0.29
N LEU A 160 5.08 -12.17 -0.65
CA LEU A 160 4.89 -10.73 -0.59
C LEU A 160 3.39 -10.40 -0.72
N PRO A 161 2.93 -9.27 -0.16
CA PRO A 161 1.54 -8.86 -0.25
C PRO A 161 1.21 -8.34 -1.65
N ALA A 162 1.18 -9.26 -2.62
CA ALA A 162 0.75 -9.00 -3.98
C ALA A 162 -0.70 -8.49 -3.95
N ASN A 163 -1.01 -7.47 -4.74
CA ASN A 163 -2.31 -6.82 -4.70
C ASN A 163 -2.79 -6.43 -6.09
N PHE A 164 -4.06 -6.71 -6.35
CA PHE A 164 -4.81 -6.22 -7.50
C PHE A 164 -5.64 -5.01 -7.08
N GLY A 165 -5.50 -3.90 -7.79
CA GLY A 165 -6.27 -2.68 -7.61
C GLY A 165 -6.98 -2.27 -8.90
N LEU A 166 -8.25 -1.89 -8.77
CA LEU A 166 -9.05 -1.28 -9.83
C LEU A 166 -9.70 -0.01 -9.28
N GLY A 167 -9.42 1.12 -9.92
CA GLY A 167 -9.86 2.43 -9.46
C GLY A 167 -10.53 3.23 -10.56
N SER A 168 -11.38 4.17 -10.16
CA SER A 168 -11.99 5.17 -11.04
C SER A 168 -12.12 6.50 -10.32
N ALA A 169 -12.00 7.58 -11.08
CA ALA A 169 -12.20 8.93 -10.56
C ALA A 169 -12.91 9.82 -11.56
N LEU A 170 -13.73 10.74 -11.05
CA LEU A 170 -14.40 11.77 -11.83
C LEU A 170 -14.10 13.13 -11.21
N LYS A 171 -13.35 13.93 -11.95
CA LYS A 171 -13.04 15.33 -11.64
C LYS A 171 -13.99 16.25 -12.40
N LEU A 172 -14.54 17.24 -11.70
CA LEU A 172 -15.45 18.27 -12.22
C LEU A 172 -14.86 19.65 -11.91
N GLU A 173 -14.65 20.45 -12.96
CA GLU A 173 -14.29 21.86 -12.84
C GLU A 173 -15.60 22.67 -12.77
N LEU A 174 -15.95 23.11 -11.56
CA LEU A 174 -17.20 23.85 -11.31
C LEU A 174 -17.12 25.26 -11.88
N ASP A 175 -15.99 25.92 -11.66
CA ASP A 175 -15.60 27.21 -12.22
C ASP A 175 -14.07 27.34 -12.29
N GLU A 176 -13.56 28.55 -12.45
CA GLU A 176 -12.11 28.84 -12.58
C GLU A 176 -11.32 28.55 -11.29
N PHE A 177 -11.98 28.56 -10.14
CA PHE A 177 -11.37 28.40 -8.81
C PHE A 177 -11.76 27.08 -8.14
N ASN A 178 -12.94 26.56 -8.44
CA ASN A 178 -13.55 25.46 -7.70
C ASN A 178 -13.50 24.16 -8.50
N THR A 179 -12.90 23.12 -7.91
CA THR A 179 -12.84 21.79 -8.49
C THR A 179 -13.24 20.75 -7.47
N VAL A 180 -14.05 19.77 -7.88
CA VAL A 180 -14.41 18.61 -7.04
C VAL A 180 -14.03 17.33 -7.76
N GLU A 181 -13.47 16.37 -7.04
CA GLU A 181 -13.16 15.04 -7.54
C GLU A 181 -13.74 13.97 -6.62
N PHE A 182 -14.32 12.92 -7.22
CA PHE A 182 -14.80 11.73 -6.51
C PHE A 182 -14.06 10.51 -7.02
N GLY A 183 -13.65 9.64 -6.11
CA GLY A 183 -12.88 8.43 -6.42
C GLY A 183 -13.47 7.19 -5.76
N LEU A 184 -13.39 6.07 -6.46
CA LEU A 184 -13.70 4.74 -5.96
C LEU A 184 -12.54 3.80 -6.32
N ASP A 185 -12.02 3.09 -5.32
CA ASP A 185 -10.99 2.07 -5.47
C ASP A 185 -11.43 0.75 -4.85
N ILE A 186 -11.16 -0.34 -5.57
CA ILE A 186 -11.41 -1.71 -5.14
C ILE A 186 -10.07 -2.44 -5.15
N ASN A 187 -9.71 -3.06 -4.04
CA ASN A 187 -8.44 -3.79 -3.92
C ASN A 187 -8.67 -5.20 -3.40
N LYS A 188 -7.90 -6.16 -3.92
CA LYS A 188 -7.84 -7.53 -3.43
C LYS A 188 -6.39 -7.97 -3.29
N LEU A 189 -6.06 -8.49 -2.10
CA LEU A 189 -4.80 -9.16 -1.89
C LEU A 189 -4.77 -10.45 -2.72
N MET A 190 -3.73 -10.58 -3.54
CA MET A 190 -3.46 -11.73 -4.37
C MET A 190 -2.51 -12.70 -3.66
N VAL A 191 -2.86 -13.07 -2.44
CA VAL A 191 -2.09 -14.03 -1.62
C VAL A 191 -2.96 -15.25 -1.36
N PRO A 192 -2.39 -16.46 -1.31
CA PRO A 192 -3.19 -17.66 -1.07
C PRO A 192 -3.95 -17.59 0.25
N THR A 193 -5.23 -17.92 0.22
CA THR A 193 -6.06 -18.02 1.42
C THR A 193 -5.54 -19.15 2.30
N PRO A 194 -5.21 -18.89 3.58
CA PRO A 194 -4.85 -19.95 4.51
C PRO A 194 -6.00 -20.95 4.63
N VAL A 195 -5.70 -22.23 4.44
CA VAL A 195 -6.67 -23.30 4.67
C VAL A 195 -6.66 -23.62 6.16
N ALA A 196 -7.82 -23.51 6.80
CA ALA A 196 -7.96 -23.88 8.21
C ALA A 196 -7.74 -25.40 8.32
N SER A 197 -6.89 -25.81 9.26
CA SER A 197 -6.66 -27.24 9.53
C SER A 197 -7.89 -27.95 10.10
N LEU A 198 -8.94 -27.22 10.48
CA LEU A 198 -10.18 -27.74 11.04
C LEU A 198 -11.38 -26.93 10.50
N LEU A 199 -12.26 -27.58 9.75
CA LEU A 199 -13.61 -27.11 9.47
C LEU A 199 -14.59 -27.85 10.40
N SER A 200 -15.43 -27.14 11.16
CA SER A 200 -16.50 -27.74 11.97
C SER A 200 -17.79 -27.71 11.17
N ASP A 201 -18.44 -28.86 10.95
CA ASP A 201 -19.67 -28.93 10.15
C ASP A 201 -20.96 -28.54 10.92
N GLY A 202 -20.82 -28.06 12.16
CA GLY A 202 -21.95 -27.78 13.03
C GLY A 202 -22.52 -29.01 13.76
N THR A 203 -22.02 -30.21 13.47
CA THR A 203 -22.01 -31.34 14.40
C THR A 203 -20.66 -31.36 15.12
N ASN A 204 -20.60 -31.97 16.30
CA ASN A 204 -19.38 -32.08 17.12
C ASN A 204 -18.26 -32.94 16.47
N ASN A 205 -18.29 -33.13 15.15
CA ASN A 205 -17.26 -33.74 14.34
C ASN A 205 -16.56 -32.66 13.50
N PRO A 206 -15.22 -32.50 13.59
CA PRO A 206 -14.48 -31.74 12.60
C PRO A 206 -14.56 -32.50 11.27
N VAL A 207 -15.22 -31.92 10.28
CA VAL A 207 -15.26 -32.47 8.91
C VAL A 207 -14.25 -31.67 8.11
N TYR A 208 -13.22 -32.38 7.63
CA TYR A 208 -11.98 -31.88 7.05
C TYR A 208 -10.99 -31.36 8.11
N ASP A 209 -10.39 -32.30 8.85
CA ASP A 209 -8.93 -32.29 8.89
C ASP A 209 -8.49 -32.38 7.43
N ASN A 210 -7.80 -31.36 6.92
CA ASN A 210 -6.85 -31.71 5.90
C ASN A 210 -5.79 -32.52 6.65
N GLU A 211 -6.01 -33.84 6.81
CA GLU A 211 -5.05 -34.77 7.43
C GLU A 211 -3.68 -34.66 6.74
N ASN A 212 -3.63 -33.97 5.59
CA ASN A 212 -2.46 -33.43 4.95
C ASN A 212 -2.50 -31.90 4.85
N GLY A 213 -2.47 -31.15 5.95
CA GLY A 213 -2.20 -29.69 5.98
C GLY A 213 -0.77 -29.33 5.51
N ASN A 214 -0.33 -30.08 4.50
CA ASN A 214 0.99 -30.55 4.11
C ASN A 214 0.76 -31.86 3.30
N GLY A 215 0.40 -31.75 2.02
CA GLY A 215 0.34 -32.86 1.04
C GLY A 215 1.65 -33.63 0.87
N THR A 216 2.73 -33.18 1.53
CA THR A 216 4.10 -33.64 1.36
C THR A 216 4.71 -34.33 2.59
N GLY A 217 4.04 -34.35 3.75
CA GLY A 217 4.60 -34.89 5.00
C GLY A 217 5.75 -34.08 5.64
N ASP A 218 6.03 -32.84 5.18
CA ASP A 218 7.15 -31.99 5.61
C ASP A 218 6.89 -30.95 6.74
N GLY A 219 5.64 -30.81 7.20
CA GLY A 219 5.21 -29.88 8.25
C GLY A 219 4.94 -28.46 7.78
N ILE A 220 4.94 -28.19 6.46
CA ILE A 220 4.68 -26.87 5.87
C ILE A 220 3.30 -26.84 5.24
N ALA A 221 2.52 -25.80 5.53
CA ALA A 221 1.19 -25.64 4.95
C ALA A 221 1.24 -25.49 3.41
N ASP A 222 0.40 -26.25 2.69
CA ASP A 222 0.35 -26.29 1.22
C ASP A 222 0.23 -24.91 0.56
N PHE A 223 -0.56 -24.02 1.15
CA PHE A 223 -0.73 -22.66 0.61
C PHE A 223 0.59 -21.88 0.58
N ARG A 224 1.52 -22.15 1.50
CA ARG A 224 2.88 -21.59 1.53
C ARG A 224 3.81 -22.24 0.52
N GLN A 225 3.53 -23.46 0.09
CA GLN A 225 4.33 -24.20 -0.89
C GLN A 225 3.96 -23.88 -2.35
N LYS A 226 2.77 -23.32 -2.62
CA LYS A 226 2.34 -22.89 -3.96
C LYS A 226 3.42 -22.05 -4.67
N SER A 227 3.65 -22.26 -5.98
CA SER A 227 4.59 -21.40 -6.72
C SER A 227 4.09 -19.94 -6.77
N LEU A 228 4.98 -18.98 -7.06
CA LEU A 228 4.63 -17.55 -7.04
C LEU A 228 3.36 -17.24 -7.85
N PHE A 229 3.37 -17.55 -9.14
CA PHE A 229 2.26 -17.24 -10.03
C PHE A 229 1.01 -18.07 -9.74
N SER A 230 1.18 -19.33 -9.31
CA SER A 230 0.05 -20.14 -8.88
C SER A 230 -0.61 -19.58 -7.63
N GLY A 231 0.17 -19.05 -6.68
CA GLY A 231 -0.36 -18.40 -5.50
C GLY A 231 -1.05 -17.08 -5.80
N VAL A 232 -0.42 -16.23 -6.62
CA VAL A 232 -0.95 -14.89 -6.96
C VAL A 232 -2.21 -14.96 -7.82
N PHE A 233 -2.21 -15.75 -8.90
CA PHE A 233 -3.38 -15.82 -9.77
C PHE A 233 -4.43 -16.84 -9.31
N GLY A 234 -4.01 -17.84 -8.53
CA GLY A 234 -4.93 -18.82 -7.93
C GLY A 234 -5.72 -18.26 -6.74
N SER A 235 -5.31 -17.13 -6.15
CA SER A 235 -5.99 -16.53 -5.00
C SER A 235 -7.37 -15.94 -5.31
N PHE A 236 -7.84 -15.99 -6.56
CA PHE A 236 -9.17 -15.52 -6.96
C PHE A 236 -10.25 -16.61 -6.87
N SER A 237 -9.84 -17.83 -6.53
CA SER A 237 -10.73 -18.99 -6.48
C SER A 237 -10.34 -19.98 -5.39
N ASP A 238 -9.62 -19.52 -4.35
CA ASP A 238 -9.09 -20.40 -3.31
C ASP A 238 -9.78 -20.26 -1.95
N ALA A 239 -10.73 -19.33 -1.81
CA ALA A 239 -11.58 -19.24 -0.64
C ALA A 239 -12.44 -20.52 -0.47
N GLN A 240 -12.41 -21.10 0.73
CA GLN A 240 -13.08 -22.38 1.04
C GLN A 240 -14.61 -22.28 0.99
N GLY A 241 -15.17 -21.13 1.37
CA GLY A 241 -16.58 -20.77 1.23
C GLY A 241 -16.98 -20.36 -0.19
N GLY A 242 -16.11 -20.59 -1.17
CA GLY A 242 -16.34 -20.33 -2.59
C GLY A 242 -16.51 -18.85 -2.92
N PHE A 243 -17.19 -18.56 -4.02
CA PHE A 243 -17.32 -17.20 -4.56
C PHE A 243 -17.92 -16.18 -3.57
N SER A 244 -18.83 -16.61 -2.68
CA SER A 244 -19.42 -15.71 -1.68
C SER A 244 -18.41 -15.27 -0.62
N GLU A 245 -17.44 -16.13 -0.27
CA GLU A 245 -16.34 -15.74 0.61
C GLU A 245 -15.31 -14.89 -0.15
N GLU A 246 -15.00 -15.27 -1.39
CA GLU A 246 -14.07 -14.55 -2.27
C GLU A 246 -14.44 -13.07 -2.43
N LEU A 247 -15.73 -12.76 -2.59
CA LEU A 247 -16.23 -11.38 -2.67
C LEU A 247 -16.00 -10.56 -1.39
N LYS A 248 -15.80 -11.20 -0.24
CA LYS A 248 -15.51 -10.53 1.03
C LYS A 248 -14.05 -10.15 1.18
N GLU A 249 -13.17 -10.67 0.32
CA GLU A 249 -11.74 -10.34 0.33
C GLU A 249 -11.41 -9.05 -0.40
N PHE A 250 -12.40 -8.44 -1.05
CA PHE A 250 -12.26 -7.12 -1.63
C PHE A 250 -12.41 -6.05 -0.55
N SER A 251 -11.47 -5.11 -0.57
CA SER A 251 -11.52 -3.86 0.17
C SER A 251 -12.00 -2.74 -0.74
N TYR A 252 -12.73 -1.79 -0.17
CA TYR A 252 -13.36 -0.69 -0.89
C TYR A 252 -12.94 0.64 -0.28
N SER A 253 -12.56 1.59 -1.13
CA SER A 253 -12.23 2.96 -0.72
C SER A 253 -13.07 3.93 -1.54
N LEU A 254 -13.79 4.81 -0.86
CA LEU A 254 -14.55 5.90 -1.47
C LEU A 254 -13.95 7.22 -0.99
N GLY A 255 -13.68 8.16 -1.89
CA GLY A 255 -13.06 9.43 -1.56
C GLY A 255 -13.68 10.60 -2.31
N GLY A 256 -13.58 11.78 -1.69
CA GLY A 256 -13.89 13.06 -2.28
C GLY A 256 -12.79 14.07 -1.99
N GLU A 257 -12.45 14.87 -2.99
CA GLU A 257 -11.50 15.98 -2.90
C GLU A 257 -12.17 17.25 -3.43
N TYR A 258 -11.95 18.36 -2.74
CA TYR A 258 -12.33 19.69 -3.20
C TYR A 258 -11.12 20.61 -3.16
N TRP A 259 -10.87 21.30 -4.27
CA TRP A 259 -9.86 22.34 -4.40
C TRP A 259 -10.49 23.71 -4.57
N TYR A 260 -9.94 24.68 -3.87
CA TYR A 260 -10.17 26.11 -4.05
C TYR A 260 -8.89 26.79 -4.55
N ASP A 261 -9.00 27.50 -5.67
CA ASP A 261 -7.94 28.25 -6.35
C ASP A 261 -6.68 27.42 -6.64
N LYS A 262 -6.82 26.08 -6.73
CA LYS A 262 -5.71 25.13 -6.85
C LYS A 262 -4.63 25.27 -5.76
N GLN A 263 -4.96 25.94 -4.66
CA GLN A 263 -4.07 26.20 -3.53
C GLN A 263 -4.52 25.47 -2.28
N PHE A 264 -5.82 25.47 -2.00
CA PHE A 264 -6.37 24.86 -0.79
C PHE A 264 -7.16 23.61 -1.15
N ALA A 265 -6.85 22.49 -0.52
CA ALA A 265 -7.55 21.24 -0.69
C ALA A 265 -8.20 20.78 0.61
N VAL A 266 -9.41 20.25 0.52
CA VAL A 266 -10.05 19.50 1.60
C VAL A 266 -10.42 18.13 1.04
N ARG A 267 -10.13 17.09 1.84
CA ARG A 267 -10.31 15.69 1.45
C ARG A 267 -11.08 14.94 2.52
N ALA A 268 -11.95 14.05 2.08
CA ALA A 268 -12.59 13.09 2.96
C ALA A 268 -12.69 11.74 2.23
N GLY A 269 -12.58 10.65 2.98
CA GLY A 269 -12.73 9.33 2.39
C GLY A 269 -13.09 8.28 3.43
N TYR A 270 -13.68 7.19 2.98
CA TYR A 270 -14.05 6.04 3.79
C TYR A 270 -13.39 4.78 3.23
N TYR A 271 -12.76 4.02 4.11
CA TYR A 271 -12.17 2.73 3.82
C TYR A 271 -12.97 1.63 4.49
N TYR A 272 -13.24 0.55 3.76
CA TYR A 272 -13.99 -0.59 4.24
C TYR A 272 -13.33 -1.90 3.84
N GLU A 273 -13.10 -2.75 4.84
CA GLU A 273 -12.82 -4.16 4.69
C GLU A 273 -13.86 -5.00 5.41
N ASN A 274 -14.08 -6.21 4.91
CA ASN A 274 -15.02 -7.12 5.52
C ASN A 274 -14.56 -7.55 6.92
N ALA A 275 -15.50 -7.70 7.84
CA ALA A 275 -15.25 -8.06 9.22
C ALA A 275 -14.52 -9.40 9.40
N ILE A 276 -14.67 -10.34 8.45
CA ILE A 276 -13.97 -11.64 8.49
C ILE A 276 -12.66 -11.65 7.69
N LYS A 277 -12.32 -10.55 7.02
CA LYS A 277 -11.14 -10.40 6.14
C LYS A 277 -10.36 -9.11 6.48
N GLY A 278 -10.04 -8.93 7.76
CA GLY A 278 -9.19 -7.85 8.28
C GLY A 278 -9.92 -6.80 9.13
N ASP A 279 -11.21 -6.56 8.87
CA ASP A 279 -12.08 -5.63 9.64
C ASP A 279 -11.53 -4.19 9.81
N ARG A 280 -10.69 -3.72 8.89
CA ARG A 280 -10.19 -2.35 8.90
C ARG A 280 -11.23 -1.44 8.28
N GLN A 281 -11.79 -0.55 9.10
CA GLN A 281 -12.79 0.41 8.67
C GLN A 281 -12.49 1.76 9.30
N PHE A 282 -12.37 2.80 8.48
CA PHE A 282 -12.02 4.12 8.98
C PHE A 282 -12.44 5.24 8.04
N LEU A 283 -12.74 6.39 8.64
CA LEU A 283 -12.87 7.67 7.96
C LEU A 283 -11.50 8.35 7.90
N THR A 284 -11.20 8.98 6.78
CA THR A 284 -10.04 9.84 6.61
C THR A 284 -10.49 11.26 6.33
N LEU A 285 -9.83 12.22 6.98
CA LEU A 285 -9.99 13.64 6.72
C LEU A 285 -8.62 14.22 6.40
N GLY A 286 -8.55 15.10 5.42
CA GLY A 286 -7.29 15.72 5.01
C GLY A 286 -7.45 17.16 4.58
N ILE A 287 -6.38 17.92 4.77
CA ILE A 287 -6.22 19.28 4.27
C ILE A 287 -4.91 19.37 3.50
N GLY A 288 -4.92 20.16 2.44
CA GLY A 288 -3.74 20.41 1.62
C GLY A 288 -3.57 21.90 1.36
N LEU A 289 -2.33 22.34 1.31
CA LEU A 289 -1.94 23.70 0.94
C LEU A 289 -0.82 23.64 -0.10
N LYS A 290 -1.06 24.18 -1.29
CA LYS A 290 -0.05 24.41 -2.33
C LYS A 290 0.29 25.89 -2.36
N TYR A 291 1.55 26.22 -2.12
CA TYR A 291 2.10 27.57 -2.19
C TYR A 291 3.39 27.56 -3.01
N ASN A 292 3.34 28.16 -4.20
CA ASN A 292 4.44 28.20 -5.17
C ASN A 292 5.00 26.80 -5.51
N VAL A 293 6.22 26.52 -5.05
CA VAL A 293 6.97 25.26 -5.24
C VAL A 293 6.69 24.24 -4.13
N PHE A 294 6.01 24.64 -3.04
CA PHE A 294 5.78 23.79 -1.87
C PHE A 294 4.33 23.34 -1.79
N GLY A 295 4.13 22.06 -1.53
CA GLY A 295 2.84 21.47 -1.13
C GLY A 295 2.94 20.88 0.25
N ILE A 296 1.97 21.14 1.12
CA ILE A 296 1.86 20.53 2.45
C ILE A 296 0.53 19.80 2.50
N ASP A 297 0.57 18.53 2.90
CA ASP A 297 -0.62 17.72 3.12
C ASP A 297 -0.64 17.19 4.55
N LEU A 298 -1.80 17.28 5.18
CA LEU A 298 -2.07 16.72 6.49
C LEU A 298 -3.29 15.81 6.38
N SER A 299 -3.21 14.61 6.96
CA SER A 299 -4.38 13.74 7.08
C SER A 299 -4.48 13.11 8.46
N TYR A 300 -5.72 12.83 8.86
CA TYR A 300 -6.07 12.19 10.10
C TYR A 300 -7.03 11.04 9.83
N LEU A 301 -6.79 9.91 10.50
CA LEU A 301 -7.57 8.68 10.34
C LEU A 301 -8.37 8.41 11.61
N VAL A 302 -9.68 8.26 11.46
CA VAL A 302 -10.63 7.98 12.54
C VAL A 302 -11.19 6.57 12.33
N PRO A 303 -10.91 5.60 13.22
CA PRO A 303 -11.51 4.27 13.12
C PRO A 303 -13.03 4.32 13.25
N THR A 304 -13.71 3.47 12.49
CA THR A 304 -15.16 3.27 12.58
C THR A 304 -15.55 1.85 12.96
N SER A 305 -14.60 0.92 13.04
CA SER A 305 -14.80 -0.41 13.62
C SER A 305 -14.46 -0.42 15.12
N ASN A 306 -15.03 -1.40 15.85
CA ASN A 306 -14.77 -1.59 17.28
C ASN A 306 -13.43 -2.30 17.56
N GLN A 307 -12.78 -2.83 16.52
CA GLN A 307 -11.45 -3.44 16.63
C GLN A 307 -10.38 -2.36 16.53
N ARG A 308 -9.50 -2.29 17.54
CA ARG A 308 -8.37 -1.36 17.50
C ARG A 308 -7.43 -1.75 16.35
N ASN A 309 -7.15 -0.80 15.48
CA ASN A 309 -6.15 -0.94 14.43
C ASN A 309 -4.93 -0.09 14.79
N PRO A 310 -3.70 -0.58 14.58
CA PRO A 310 -2.49 0.21 14.79
C PRO A 310 -2.49 1.59 14.09
N LEU A 311 -3.24 1.76 13.00
CA LEU A 311 -3.38 3.02 12.27
C LEU A 311 -4.38 4.01 12.87
N ASP A 312 -5.04 3.65 13.96
CA ASP A 312 -6.05 4.48 14.61
C ASP A 312 -5.46 5.81 15.08
N ASN A 313 -6.23 6.88 14.91
CA ASN A 313 -5.90 8.23 15.35
C ASN A 313 -4.50 8.70 14.89
N THR A 314 -4.08 8.23 13.72
CA THR A 314 -2.77 8.52 13.15
C THR A 314 -2.81 9.80 12.33
N LEU A 315 -1.90 10.72 12.63
CA LEU A 315 -1.63 11.91 11.84
C LEU A 315 -0.55 11.60 10.80
N ARG A 316 -0.77 11.97 9.53
CA ARG A 316 0.23 11.83 8.46
C ARG A 316 0.57 13.19 7.90
N PHE A 317 1.86 13.46 7.75
CA PHE A 317 2.38 14.70 7.21
C PHE A 317 3.08 14.44 5.89
N GLY A 318 2.74 15.19 4.86
CA GLY A 318 3.36 15.18 3.55
C GLY A 318 3.91 16.56 3.19
N LEU A 319 5.09 16.58 2.58
CA LEU A 319 5.72 17.76 2.02
C LEU A 319 6.14 17.45 0.59
N ILE A 320 5.74 18.30 -0.35
CA ILE A 320 5.99 18.17 -1.79
C ILE A 320 6.79 19.40 -2.23
N PHE A 321 7.78 19.17 -3.08
CA PHE A 321 8.60 20.18 -3.71
C PHE A 321 8.52 20.01 -5.22
N ASP A 322 7.86 20.95 -5.89
CA ASP A 322 7.73 21.02 -7.34
C ASP A 322 8.83 21.93 -7.89
N PHE A 323 9.73 21.40 -8.74
CA PHE A 323 10.90 22.15 -9.23
C PHE A 323 10.59 23.03 -10.45
N ALA A 324 9.42 22.89 -11.06
CA ALA A 324 9.07 23.61 -12.29
C ALA A 324 8.78 25.11 -12.06
N SER A 325 8.29 25.51 -10.88
CA SER A 325 8.04 26.92 -10.55
C SER A 325 9.31 27.74 -10.28
N TYR A 326 10.49 27.10 -10.16
CA TYR A 326 11.78 27.80 -9.99
C TYR A 326 12.33 28.40 -11.30
N GLN A 327 12.06 27.78 -12.46
CA GLN A 327 12.63 28.25 -13.73
C GLN A 327 11.87 29.44 -14.33
N THR A 328 10.57 29.54 -14.08
CA THR A 328 9.76 30.67 -14.55
C THR A 328 10.06 31.97 -13.79
N GLN A 329 10.53 31.90 -12.54
CA GLN A 329 10.89 33.09 -11.75
C GLN A 329 12.21 33.73 -12.20
N ASN A 330 13.26 32.93 -12.43
CA ASN A 330 14.55 33.48 -12.87
C ASN A 330 14.54 34.04 -14.30
N ALA A 331 13.52 33.72 -15.11
CA ALA A 331 13.33 34.29 -16.44
C ALA A 331 12.53 35.61 -16.45
N VAL A 332 11.97 36.02 -15.31
CA VAL A 332 11.23 37.29 -15.15
C VAL A 332 12.09 38.35 -14.45
N ASP A 333 13.16 37.94 -13.77
CA ASP A 333 14.09 38.80 -13.04
C ASP A 333 15.44 39.05 -13.77
N GLU A 334 15.58 38.66 -15.05
CA GLU A 334 16.67 39.05 -15.97
C GLU A 334 16.16 39.92 -17.13
#